data_AF-A0A174JIE6-F1
#
_entry.id   AF-A0A174JIE6-F1
#
_cell.length_a   1.000
_cell.length_b   1.000
_cell.length_c   1.000
_cell.angle_alpha   90.00
_cell.angle_beta   90.00
_cell.angle_gamma   90.00
#
_symmetry.space_group_name_H-M   'P 1'
#
loop_
_entity.id
_entity.type
_entity.pdbx_description
1 polymer ?
#
loop_
_entity_poly.entity_id
_entity_poly.type
_entity_poly.pdbx_seq_one_letter_code
_entity_poly.pdbx_strand_id
1 'polypeptide(L)'
;MNQYCIFIGIIYMIPFLIMIGISISRKRLETDRNFYGNEIQPENIELTNVKYNSFEVQRDEIKKITEMGKIKYVYGYFEDEQVILSEKEYLKYFPDSNVKAMIAYYITFEFDYHSNNGEMHAEIDLMKPSFEKMYDAKNVEEIKNIICNECKNKIFAYVGECFKYKDFKGRRVTHYLSIETSEIEGKITGKSNKKPGKYDWMFSDSSWYPEEIQKRNKILAFCSYLNPYKENSIFGTYVTIPFLGMLYFLYSNYHETIATMSVQNTYFIYFSLLILAILIFRFSICVPPPNKSYVSHISVIHKIVSGFGMDAQAINLFIIISLIYLIISYFCGVSIL
;
A
#
# COMPACT_ATOMS: atom_id res chain seq x y z
N MET A 1 -35.15 -11.75 32.93
CA MET A 1 -34.75 -11.28 31.58
C MET A 1 -33.32 -10.71 31.57
N ASN A 2 -32.93 -9.89 32.55
CA ASN A 2 -31.63 -9.20 32.58
C ASN A 2 -30.37 -10.11 32.60
N GLN A 3 -30.38 -11.24 33.29
CA GLN A 3 -29.19 -12.12 33.40
C GLN A 3 -28.78 -12.77 32.07
N TYR A 4 -29.75 -13.15 31.22
CA TYR A 4 -29.47 -13.75 29.91
C TYR A 4 -28.90 -12.74 28.92
N CYS A 5 -29.38 -11.49 28.96
CA CYS A 5 -28.84 -10.41 28.13
C CYS A 5 -27.37 -10.09 28.48
N ILE A 6 -27.02 -10.11 29.77
CA ILE A 6 -25.64 -9.93 30.24
C ILE A 6 -24.74 -11.06 29.73
N PHE A 7 -25.20 -12.31 29.84
CA PHE A 7 -24.43 -13.47 29.38
C PHE A 7 -24.20 -13.46 27.85
N ILE A 8 -25.23 -13.11 27.07
CA ILE A 8 -25.12 -12.94 25.62
C ILE A 8 -24.16 -11.80 25.27
N GLY A 9 -24.22 -10.68 25.98
CA GLY A 9 -23.29 -9.56 25.81
C GLY A 9 -21.83 -9.96 26.08
N ILE A 10 -21.57 -10.74 27.14
CA ILE A 10 -20.24 -11.24 27.46
C ILE A 10 -19.72 -12.16 26.34
N ILE A 11 -20.55 -13.10 25.87
CA ILE A 11 -20.20 -14.00 24.76
C ILE A 11 -19.87 -13.20 23.50
N TYR A 12 -20.66 -12.15 23.23
CA TYR A 12 -20.45 -11.28 22.08
C TYR A 12 -19.13 -10.49 22.15
N MET A 13 -18.59 -10.23 23.33
CA MET A 13 -17.30 -9.54 23.46
C MET A 13 -16.09 -10.45 23.25
N ILE A 14 -16.24 -11.77 23.35
CA ILE A 14 -15.13 -12.72 23.23
C ILE A 14 -14.37 -12.57 21.89
N PRO A 15 -15.04 -12.55 20.71
CA PRO A 15 -14.33 -12.37 19.44
C PRO A 15 -13.56 -11.05 19.33
N PHE A 16 -14.10 -9.98 19.92
CA PHE A 16 -13.45 -8.68 19.94
C PHE A 16 -12.19 -8.69 20.82
N LEU A 17 -12.25 -9.32 22.00
CA LEU A 17 -11.08 -9.49 22.87
C LEU A 17 -9.99 -10.35 22.22
N ILE A 18 -10.38 -11.41 21.50
CA ILE A 18 -9.45 -12.23 20.72
C ILE A 18 -8.79 -11.40 19.61
N MET A 19 -9.54 -10.54 18.91
CA MET A 19 -8.99 -9.64 17.88
C MET A 19 -7.95 -8.66 18.44
N ILE A 20 -8.21 -8.09 19.63
CA ILE A 20 -7.22 -7.26 20.34
C ILE A 20 -5.98 -8.10 20.68
N GLY A 21 -6.19 -9.31 21.22
CA GLY A 21 -5.11 -10.24 21.55
C GLY A 21 -4.22 -10.60 20.34
N ILE A 22 -4.83 -10.84 19.17
CA ILE A 22 -4.13 -11.06 17.89
C ILE A 22 -3.28 -9.82 17.55
N SER A 23 -3.88 -8.63 17.63
CA SER A 23 -3.21 -7.37 17.27
C SER A 23 -2.01 -7.06 18.15
N ILE A 24 -2.14 -7.25 19.48
CA ILE A 24 -1.04 -7.06 20.43
C ILE A 24 0.06 -8.13 20.22
N SER A 25 -0.35 -9.35 19.88
CA SER A 25 0.59 -10.46 19.66
C SER A 25 1.33 -10.38 18.32
N ARG A 26 0.99 -9.42 17.45
CA ARG A 26 1.53 -9.27 16.09
C ARG A 26 3.04 -9.37 16.04
N LYS A 27 3.77 -8.62 16.87
CA LYS A 27 5.24 -8.63 16.92
C LYS A 27 5.86 -10.02 17.14
N ARG A 28 5.15 -10.90 17.85
CA ARG A 28 5.58 -12.28 18.15
C ARG A 28 5.13 -13.28 17.09
N LEU A 29 3.97 -13.05 16.49
CA LEU A 29 3.31 -14.00 15.59
C LEU A 29 3.66 -13.77 14.12
N GLU A 30 3.98 -12.54 13.74
CA GLU A 30 4.24 -12.15 12.36
C GLU A 30 5.65 -12.52 11.92
N THR A 31 5.75 -13.13 10.75
CA THR A 31 7.03 -13.47 10.12
C THR A 31 7.54 -12.31 9.28
N ASP A 32 8.86 -12.14 9.23
CA ASP A 32 9.48 -11.18 8.31
C ASP A 32 9.42 -11.72 6.87
N ARG A 33 8.35 -11.35 6.16
CA ARG A 33 8.08 -11.79 4.80
C ARG A 33 8.63 -10.85 3.75
N ASN A 34 9.42 -9.85 4.12
CA ASN A 34 9.96 -8.90 3.15
C ASN A 34 11.06 -9.50 2.27
N PHE A 35 11.11 -9.09 1.02
CA PHE A 35 12.24 -9.30 0.13
C PHE A 35 13.17 -8.09 0.22
N TYR A 36 14.46 -8.29 0.50
CA TYR A 36 15.41 -7.19 0.66
C TYR A 36 16.23 -7.03 -0.61
N GLY A 37 16.28 -5.81 -1.14
CA GLY A 37 17.00 -5.55 -2.39
C GLY A 37 18.52 -5.70 -2.28
N ASN A 38 19.09 -5.72 -1.07
CA ASN A 38 20.50 -6.09 -0.86
C ASN A 38 20.81 -7.57 -1.12
N GLU A 39 19.80 -8.42 -1.27
CA GLU A 39 19.93 -9.82 -1.66
C GLU A 39 20.14 -9.98 -3.18
N ILE A 40 19.86 -8.92 -3.96
CA ILE A 40 20.03 -8.91 -5.42
C ILE A 40 21.50 -8.65 -5.75
N GLN A 41 22.09 -9.56 -6.52
CA GLN A 41 23.46 -9.44 -7.01
C GLN A 41 23.45 -9.39 -8.55
N PRO A 42 24.34 -8.61 -9.19
CA PRO A 42 24.33 -8.43 -10.64
C PRO A 42 24.42 -9.75 -11.42
N GLU A 43 25.17 -10.73 -10.89
CA GLU A 43 25.39 -12.02 -11.55
C GLU A 43 24.12 -12.88 -11.62
N ASN A 44 23.17 -12.63 -10.70
CA ASN A 44 21.91 -13.36 -10.60
C ASN A 44 20.76 -12.65 -11.33
N ILE A 45 21.01 -11.49 -11.94
CA ILE A 45 20.04 -10.81 -12.79
C ILE A 45 20.19 -11.38 -14.20
N GLU A 46 19.12 -11.93 -14.75
CA GLU A 46 19.06 -12.48 -16.09
C GLU A 46 18.48 -11.45 -17.05
N LEU A 47 19.10 -11.30 -18.23
CA LEU A 47 18.50 -10.55 -19.33
C LEU A 47 17.56 -11.49 -20.06
N THR A 48 16.25 -11.26 -19.96
CA THR A 48 15.23 -12.18 -20.48
C THR A 48 14.71 -11.77 -21.85
N ASN A 49 14.77 -10.48 -22.18
CA ASN A 49 14.33 -9.98 -23.48
C ASN A 49 15.02 -8.66 -23.86
N VAL A 50 15.07 -8.41 -25.16
CA VAL A 50 15.52 -7.13 -25.73
C VAL A 50 14.55 -6.71 -26.82
N LYS A 51 13.91 -5.56 -26.65
CA LYS A 51 12.99 -4.99 -27.64
C LYS A 51 13.68 -3.86 -28.40
N TYR A 52 13.31 -3.74 -29.67
CA TYR A 52 13.81 -2.70 -30.57
C TYR A 52 12.64 -1.94 -31.16
N ASN A 53 12.42 -0.73 -30.68
CA ASN A 53 11.37 0.16 -31.16
C ASN A 53 11.94 1.05 -32.26
N SER A 54 11.60 0.75 -33.52
CA SER A 54 12.13 1.46 -34.68
C SER A 54 11.44 2.80 -34.91
N PHE A 55 12.21 3.80 -35.30
CA PHE A 55 11.72 5.09 -35.80
C PHE A 55 12.55 5.55 -36.99
N GLU A 56 11.98 6.42 -37.82
CA GLU A 56 12.62 6.93 -39.01
C GLU A 56 13.33 8.26 -38.72
N VAL A 57 14.61 8.34 -39.08
CA VAL A 57 15.44 9.53 -38.98
C VAL A 57 15.52 10.16 -40.37
N GLN A 58 14.85 11.28 -40.57
CA GLN A 58 14.87 12.02 -41.83
C GLN A 58 16.10 12.92 -41.91
N ARG A 59 16.80 12.91 -43.05
CA ARG A 59 18.06 13.66 -43.22
C ARG A 59 17.87 15.17 -43.11
N ASP A 60 16.79 15.70 -43.67
CA ASP A 60 16.48 17.13 -43.70
C ASP A 60 16.15 17.70 -42.32
N GLU A 61 15.77 16.85 -41.38
CA GLU A 61 15.58 17.20 -39.97
C GLU A 61 16.90 17.18 -39.16
N ILE A 62 18.00 16.64 -39.71
CA ILE A 62 19.30 16.59 -39.05
C ILE A 62 19.99 17.96 -39.11
N LYS A 63 20.35 18.49 -37.95
CA LYS A 63 21.09 19.75 -37.81
C LYS A 63 22.57 19.49 -37.61
N LYS A 64 23.40 20.15 -38.42
CA LYS A 64 24.87 20.17 -38.23
C LYS A 64 25.23 21.26 -37.22
N ILE A 65 25.93 20.89 -36.15
CA ILE A 65 26.35 21.78 -35.07
C ILE A 65 27.87 21.66 -34.89
N THR A 66 28.53 22.78 -34.59
CA THR A 66 29.96 22.80 -34.26
C THR A 66 30.13 23.25 -32.80
N GLU A 67 30.59 22.34 -31.95
CA GLU A 67 30.85 22.61 -30.53
C GLU A 67 32.33 22.38 -30.22
N MET A 68 33.00 23.39 -29.66
CA MET A 68 34.42 23.32 -29.27
C MET A 68 35.33 22.78 -30.39
N GLY A 69 35.05 23.17 -31.64
CA GLY A 69 35.82 22.74 -32.82
C GLY A 69 35.51 21.33 -33.34
N LYS A 70 34.55 20.61 -32.75
CA LYS A 70 34.08 19.29 -33.22
C LYS A 70 32.71 19.41 -33.88
N ILE A 71 32.57 18.80 -35.05
CA ILE A 71 31.29 18.71 -35.79
C ILE A 71 30.46 17.56 -35.21
N LYS A 72 29.19 17.84 -34.93
CA LYS A 72 28.16 16.86 -34.55
C LYS A 72 26.92 17.05 -35.43
N TYR A 73 26.19 15.97 -35.65
CA TYR A 73 24.92 15.97 -36.36
C TYR A 73 23.83 15.55 -35.37
N VAL A 74 22.80 16.37 -35.21
CA VAL A 74 21.75 16.19 -34.19
C VAL A 74 20.39 16.03 -34.84
N TYR A 75 19.67 14.98 -34.47
CA TYR A 75 18.28 14.73 -34.84
C TYR A 75 17.42 14.71 -33.57
N GLY A 76 16.24 15.31 -33.61
CA GLY A 76 15.34 15.44 -32.46
C GLY A 76 15.23 16.88 -31.93
N TYR A 77 14.12 17.18 -31.27
CA TYR A 77 13.77 18.53 -30.79
C TYR A 77 14.02 18.73 -29.30
N PHE A 78 13.86 17.69 -28.49
CA PHE A 78 14.06 17.71 -27.03
C PHE A 78 15.39 17.06 -26.68
N GLU A 79 16.10 17.58 -25.67
CA GLU A 79 17.43 17.08 -25.24
C GLU A 79 17.45 15.57 -24.97
N ASP A 80 16.35 15.05 -24.44
CA ASP A 80 16.20 13.67 -23.98
C ASP A 80 15.93 12.68 -25.14
N GLU A 81 15.57 13.20 -26.32
CA GLU A 81 15.23 12.42 -27.53
C GLU A 81 16.28 12.61 -28.64
N GLN A 82 17.43 13.23 -28.35
CA GLN A 82 18.42 13.57 -29.38
C GLN A 82 19.23 12.35 -29.83
N VAL A 83 19.22 12.09 -31.14
CA VAL A 83 20.26 11.28 -31.78
C VAL A 83 21.45 12.20 -32.07
N ILE A 84 22.60 11.91 -31.47
CA ILE A 84 23.84 12.67 -31.70
C ILE A 84 24.82 11.78 -32.46
N LEU A 85 25.16 12.18 -33.68
CA LEU A 85 26.09 11.49 -34.56
C LEU A 85 27.40 12.27 -34.69
N SER A 86 28.52 11.55 -34.65
CA SER A 86 29.79 12.08 -35.14
C SER A 86 29.76 12.23 -36.68
N GLU A 87 30.67 13.03 -37.23
CA GLU A 87 30.78 13.18 -38.68
C GLU A 87 31.03 11.85 -39.40
N LYS A 88 31.81 10.95 -38.79
CA LYS A 88 32.08 9.61 -39.33
C LYS A 88 30.80 8.76 -39.38
N GLU A 89 29.98 8.80 -38.33
CA GLU A 89 28.72 8.03 -38.28
C GLU A 89 27.67 8.61 -39.21
N TYR A 90 27.56 9.94 -39.27
CA TYR A 90 26.66 10.60 -40.23
C TYR A 90 26.99 10.18 -41.67
N LEU A 91 28.27 10.21 -42.06
CA LEU A 91 28.70 9.79 -43.40
C LEU A 91 28.52 8.28 -43.64
N LYS A 92 28.58 7.45 -42.60
CA LYS A 92 28.30 6.00 -42.70
C LYS A 92 26.83 5.74 -43.03
N TYR A 93 25.90 6.41 -42.35
CA TYR A 93 24.46 6.18 -42.51
C TYR A 93 23.82 7.02 -43.62
N PHE A 94 24.43 8.15 -43.96
CA PHE A 94 23.99 9.08 -44.99
C PHE A 94 25.12 9.39 -46.00
N PRO A 95 25.61 8.39 -46.76
CA PRO A 95 26.80 8.51 -47.60
C PRO A 95 26.63 9.40 -48.84
N ASP A 96 25.43 9.45 -49.43
CA ASP A 96 25.14 10.27 -50.61
C ASP A 96 23.77 10.94 -50.49
N SER A 97 23.49 11.98 -51.28
CA SER A 97 22.25 12.78 -51.22
C SER A 97 20.96 12.00 -51.50
N ASN A 98 21.03 10.77 -52.01
CA ASN A 98 19.85 9.96 -52.35
C ASN A 98 19.26 9.25 -51.13
N VAL A 99 20.07 9.01 -50.08
CA VAL A 99 19.56 8.47 -48.80
C VAL A 99 18.80 9.57 -48.05
N LYS A 100 17.48 9.56 -48.15
CA LYS A 100 16.62 10.58 -47.52
C LYS A 100 16.32 10.29 -46.05
N ALA A 101 16.28 9.03 -45.67
CA ALA A 101 15.98 8.61 -44.31
C ALA A 101 16.70 7.31 -43.95
N MET A 102 16.85 7.08 -42.65
CA MET A 102 17.44 5.86 -42.09
C MET A 102 16.66 5.41 -40.85
N ILE A 103 16.58 4.10 -40.61
CA ILE A 103 15.88 3.57 -39.43
C ILE A 103 16.85 3.52 -38.24
N ALA A 104 16.43 4.09 -37.12
CA ALA A 104 17.06 3.95 -35.81
C ALA A 104 16.13 3.20 -34.83
N TYR A 105 16.67 2.77 -33.70
CA TYR A 105 15.99 1.94 -32.72
C TYR A 105 16.24 2.46 -31.31
N TYR A 106 15.16 2.65 -30.54
CA TYR A 106 15.24 2.66 -29.09
C TYR A 106 15.31 1.22 -28.59
N ILE A 107 16.21 0.96 -27.65
CA ILE A 107 16.46 -0.37 -27.11
C ILE A 107 15.89 -0.43 -25.70
N THR A 108 14.99 -1.38 -25.48
CA THR A 108 14.43 -1.69 -24.16
C THR A 108 14.96 -3.05 -23.72
N PHE A 109 15.54 -3.12 -22.54
CA PHE A 109 15.98 -4.36 -21.90
C PHE A 109 14.98 -4.79 -20.84
N GLU A 110 14.63 -6.08 -20.84
CA GLU A 110 13.88 -6.70 -19.75
C GLU A 110 14.82 -7.60 -18.95
N PHE A 111 14.85 -7.38 -17.65
CA PHE A 111 15.64 -8.13 -16.70
C PHE A 111 14.77 -8.80 -15.67
N ASP A 112 15.11 -10.03 -15.32
CA ASP A 112 14.45 -10.77 -14.25
C ASP A 112 15.47 -11.27 -13.22
N TYR A 113 15.03 -11.33 -11.97
CA TYR A 113 15.75 -11.95 -10.87
C TYR A 113 14.77 -12.83 -10.10
N HIS A 114 15.19 -14.06 -9.82
CA HIS A 114 14.39 -15.03 -9.07
C HIS A 114 15.20 -15.60 -7.90
N SER A 115 14.60 -15.59 -6.70
CA SER A 115 15.13 -16.29 -5.55
C SER A 115 14.02 -16.88 -4.69
N ASN A 116 14.41 -17.68 -3.69
CA ASN A 116 13.49 -18.19 -2.68
C ASN A 116 12.86 -17.07 -1.83
N ASN A 117 13.50 -15.89 -1.78
CA ASN A 117 13.07 -14.77 -0.96
C ASN A 117 12.19 -13.79 -1.74
N GLY A 118 12.38 -13.65 -3.05
CA GLY A 118 11.59 -12.73 -3.87
C GLY A 118 11.96 -12.76 -5.34
N GLU A 119 11.20 -11.99 -6.10
CA GLU A 119 11.39 -11.80 -7.54
C GLU A 119 11.44 -10.31 -7.83
N MET A 120 12.23 -9.96 -8.84
CA MET A 120 12.33 -8.61 -9.37
C MET A 120 12.28 -8.67 -10.89
N HIS A 121 11.54 -7.74 -11.48
CA HIS A 121 11.45 -7.53 -12.91
C HIS A 121 11.76 -6.07 -13.21
N ALA A 122 12.66 -5.81 -14.16
CA ALA A 122 13.01 -4.47 -14.60
C ALA A 122 12.81 -4.30 -16.11
N GLU A 123 12.21 -3.20 -16.51
CA GLU A 123 12.12 -2.76 -17.91
C GLU A 123 12.88 -1.44 -18.02
N ILE A 124 13.98 -1.44 -18.78
CA ILE A 124 14.94 -0.33 -18.86
C ILE A 124 15.13 0.07 -20.32
N ASP A 125 14.84 1.32 -20.63
CA ASP A 125 15.05 1.97 -21.91
C ASP A 125 16.41 2.67 -21.95
N LEU A 126 17.15 2.47 -23.04
CA LEU A 126 18.29 3.33 -23.37
C LEU A 126 17.78 4.65 -23.96
N MET A 127 18.18 5.76 -23.37
CA MET A 127 17.82 7.09 -23.88
C MET A 127 18.50 7.38 -25.22
N LYS A 128 19.68 6.79 -25.46
CA LYS A 128 20.41 6.94 -26.72
C LYS A 128 20.00 5.85 -27.73
N PRO A 129 19.41 6.22 -28.86
CA PRO A 129 19.02 5.28 -29.91
C PRO A 129 20.22 4.77 -30.72
N SER A 130 20.06 3.61 -31.34
CA SER A 130 21.07 2.96 -32.19
C SER A 130 20.55 2.78 -33.62
N PHE A 131 21.42 2.91 -34.61
CA PHE A 131 21.10 2.59 -36.02
C PHE A 131 21.21 1.10 -36.35
N GLU A 132 21.72 0.30 -35.42
CA GLU A 132 21.92 -1.14 -35.56
C GLU A 132 21.10 -1.88 -34.50
N LYS A 133 20.50 -3.01 -34.88
CA LYS A 133 19.82 -3.93 -33.94
C LYS A 133 20.83 -4.75 -33.14
N MET A 134 21.75 -4.07 -32.49
CA MET A 134 22.80 -4.65 -31.68
C MET A 134 22.94 -3.83 -30.40
N TYR A 135 23.27 -4.49 -29.29
CA TYR A 135 23.61 -3.86 -28.03
C TYR A 135 25.00 -4.32 -27.58
N ASP A 136 25.69 -3.48 -26.82
CA ASP A 136 26.96 -3.85 -26.18
C ASP A 136 26.69 -4.65 -24.90
N ALA A 137 27.37 -5.78 -24.72
CA ALA A 137 27.32 -6.57 -23.50
C ALA A 137 27.76 -5.76 -22.27
N LYS A 138 28.67 -4.78 -22.45
CA LYS A 138 29.10 -3.88 -21.40
C LYS A 138 27.95 -3.02 -20.86
N ASN A 139 27.04 -2.58 -21.73
CA ASN A 139 25.85 -1.80 -21.32
C ASN A 139 24.94 -2.67 -20.44
N VAL A 140 24.80 -3.96 -20.75
CA VAL A 140 24.00 -4.89 -19.95
C VAL A 140 24.58 -5.05 -18.55
N GLU A 141 25.90 -5.23 -18.42
CA GLU A 141 26.56 -5.33 -17.11
C GLU A 141 26.42 -4.03 -16.29
N GLU A 142 26.56 -2.87 -16.93
CA GLU A 142 26.38 -1.57 -16.29
C GLU A 142 24.95 -1.36 -15.79
N ILE A 143 23.94 -1.69 -16.60
CA ILE A 143 22.54 -1.60 -16.20
C ILE A 143 22.24 -2.53 -15.02
N LYS A 144 22.75 -3.77 -15.02
CA LYS A 144 22.60 -4.69 -13.87
C LYS A 144 23.18 -4.11 -12.59
N ASN A 145 24.35 -3.47 -12.67
CA ASN A 145 24.95 -2.78 -11.52
C ASN A 145 24.10 -1.60 -11.02
N ILE A 146 23.53 -0.81 -11.93
CA ILE A 146 22.61 0.29 -11.58
C ILE A 146 21.37 -0.25 -10.87
N ILE A 147 20.73 -1.29 -11.42
CA ILE A 147 19.56 -1.96 -10.82
C ILE A 147 19.88 -2.40 -9.38
N CYS A 148 21.01 -3.08 -9.16
CA CYS A 148 21.45 -3.51 -7.84
C CYS A 148 21.65 -2.35 -6.86
N ASN A 149 22.30 -1.27 -7.30
CA ASN A 149 22.54 -0.09 -6.47
C ASN A 149 21.23 0.58 -6.06
N GLU A 150 20.30 0.73 -6.99
CA GLU A 150 18.97 1.30 -6.75
C GLU A 150 18.12 0.44 -5.81
N CYS A 151 18.26 -0.89 -5.91
CA CYS A 151 17.56 -1.84 -5.05
C CYS A 151 18.17 -1.98 -3.65
N LYS A 152 19.45 -1.70 -3.45
CA LYS A 152 20.23 -2.07 -2.25
C LYS A 152 19.58 -1.73 -0.91
N ASN A 153 18.93 -0.57 -0.82
CA ASN A 153 18.28 -0.08 0.40
C ASN A 153 16.75 -0.19 0.37
N LYS A 154 16.20 -0.94 -0.59
CA LYS A 154 14.75 -1.11 -0.76
C LYS A 154 14.29 -2.43 -0.14
N ILE A 155 13.04 -2.41 0.29
CA ILE A 155 12.35 -3.56 0.84
C ILE A 155 11.12 -3.78 -0.04
N PHE A 156 11.06 -4.93 -0.69
CA PHE A 156 10.04 -5.27 -1.66
C PHE A 156 8.91 -6.11 -1.05
N ALA A 157 7.68 -5.71 -1.37
CA ALA A 157 6.44 -6.41 -1.05
C ALA A 157 5.39 -6.05 -2.12
N TYR A 158 4.36 -6.89 -2.31
CA TYR A 158 3.29 -6.63 -3.29
C TYR A 158 2.30 -5.59 -2.75
N VAL A 159 2.74 -4.34 -2.70
CA VAL A 159 1.97 -3.19 -2.25
C VAL A 159 1.51 -2.34 -3.43
N GLY A 160 0.51 -1.48 -3.20
CA GLY A 160 0.04 -0.57 -4.25
C GLY A 160 1.11 0.43 -4.73
N GLU A 161 0.77 1.21 -5.75
CA GLU A 161 1.64 2.25 -6.32
C GLU A 161 1.75 3.47 -5.39
N CYS A 162 2.54 3.39 -4.31
CA CYS A 162 2.83 4.56 -3.46
C CYS A 162 4.00 4.31 -2.49
N PHE A 163 4.93 5.28 -2.37
CA PHE A 163 6.06 5.29 -1.41
C PHE A 163 5.65 5.48 0.07
N LYS A 164 4.40 5.15 0.44
CA LYS A 164 3.82 5.44 1.76
C LYS A 164 3.66 4.20 2.63
N TYR A 165 3.81 3.00 2.08
CA TYR A 165 3.57 1.77 2.84
C TYR A 165 4.71 1.49 3.81
N LYS A 166 4.32 1.10 5.02
CA LYS A 166 5.23 0.63 6.05
C LYS A 166 4.80 -0.76 6.47
N ASP A 167 5.77 -1.63 6.68
CA ASP A 167 5.52 -2.91 7.33
C ASP A 167 5.22 -2.71 8.83
N PHE A 168 4.91 -3.81 9.52
CA PHE A 168 4.61 -3.78 10.95
C PHE A 168 5.74 -3.26 11.84
N LYS A 169 6.99 -3.32 11.37
CA LYS A 169 8.17 -2.80 12.07
C LYS A 169 8.41 -1.32 11.75
N GLY A 170 7.53 -0.69 10.95
CA GLY A 170 7.63 0.71 10.55
C GLY A 170 8.61 0.98 9.42
N ARG A 171 9.15 -0.07 8.77
CA ARG A 171 10.09 0.03 7.65
C ARG A 171 9.33 0.32 6.37
N ARG A 172 9.84 1.23 5.54
CA ARG A 172 9.21 1.54 4.25
C ARG A 172 9.34 0.34 3.30
N VAL A 173 8.23 -0.04 2.69
CA VAL A 173 8.17 -1.11 1.68
C VAL A 173 7.69 -0.54 0.35
N THR A 174 8.12 -1.14 -0.74
CA THR A 174 7.73 -0.72 -2.10
C THR A 174 7.46 -1.92 -2.99
N HIS A 175 6.58 -1.75 -3.98
CA HIS A 175 6.45 -2.70 -5.08
C HIS A 175 7.14 -2.18 -6.34
N TYR A 176 7.25 -0.86 -6.48
CA TYR A 176 7.67 -0.17 -7.69
C TYR A 176 8.81 0.81 -7.38
N LEU A 177 9.74 0.95 -8.31
CA LEU A 177 10.82 1.92 -8.30
C LEU A 177 11.04 2.43 -9.72
N SER A 178 11.09 3.74 -9.92
CA SER A 178 11.55 4.34 -11.17
C SER A 178 13.08 4.51 -11.11
N ILE A 179 13.74 4.26 -12.24
CA ILE A 179 15.14 4.57 -12.47
C ILE A 179 15.20 5.62 -13.57
N GLU A 180 15.95 6.68 -13.32
CA GLU A 180 16.20 7.71 -14.31
C GLU A 180 17.64 8.21 -14.13
N THR A 181 18.42 8.12 -15.19
CA THR A 181 19.77 8.67 -15.27
C THR A 181 19.90 9.40 -16.60
N SER A 182 21.07 9.99 -16.90
CA SER A 182 21.32 10.62 -18.20
C SER A 182 21.42 9.63 -19.37
N GLU A 183 21.47 8.32 -19.10
CA GLU A 183 21.67 7.31 -20.14
C GLU A 183 20.52 6.30 -20.24
N ILE A 184 19.80 6.08 -19.14
CA ILE A 184 18.72 5.11 -19.05
C ILE A 184 17.52 5.67 -18.30
N GLU A 185 16.34 5.24 -18.71
CA GLU A 185 15.09 5.41 -17.97
C GLU A 185 14.46 4.03 -17.78
N GLY A 186 13.72 3.81 -16.70
CA GLY A 186 12.96 2.59 -16.59
C GLY A 186 12.28 2.39 -15.25
N LYS A 187 11.78 1.18 -15.07
CA LYS A 187 11.05 0.78 -13.88
C LYS A 187 11.51 -0.58 -13.39
N ILE A 188 11.51 -0.72 -12.08
CA ILE A 188 11.72 -1.99 -11.37
C ILE A 188 10.46 -2.29 -10.57
N THR A 189 9.97 -3.52 -10.72
CA THR A 189 8.95 -4.09 -9.85
C THR A 189 9.54 -5.22 -9.04
N GLY A 190 9.17 -5.32 -7.77
CA GLY A 190 9.64 -6.37 -6.88
C GLY A 190 8.52 -6.91 -6.00
N LYS A 191 8.55 -8.22 -5.75
CA LYS A 191 7.60 -8.89 -4.86
C LYS A 191 8.33 -9.93 -4.02
N SER A 192 7.78 -10.21 -2.85
CA SER A 192 8.31 -11.26 -1.98
C SER A 192 7.72 -12.61 -2.33
N ASN A 193 8.58 -13.63 -2.30
CA ASN A 193 8.23 -15.04 -2.41
C ASN A 193 8.27 -15.76 -1.06
N LYS A 194 8.62 -15.05 0.03
CA LYS A 194 8.70 -15.65 1.36
C LYS A 194 7.35 -16.19 1.76
N LYS A 195 7.32 -17.49 2.04
CA LYS A 195 6.11 -18.18 2.48
C LYS A 195 5.60 -17.53 3.77
N PRO A 196 4.29 -17.27 3.86
CA PRO A 196 3.69 -16.82 5.09
C PRO A 196 3.90 -17.84 6.22
N GLY A 197 4.18 -17.32 7.41
CA GLY A 197 4.12 -18.08 8.64
C GLY A 197 2.68 -18.24 9.12
N LYS A 198 2.48 -19.26 9.96
CA LYS A 198 1.20 -19.82 10.42
C LYS A 198 0.08 -18.83 10.78
N TYR A 199 0.41 -17.61 11.20
CA TYR A 199 -0.54 -16.62 11.70
C TYR A 199 -0.55 -15.33 10.87
N ASP A 200 0.27 -15.22 9.83
CA ASP A 200 0.44 -13.99 9.05
C ASP A 200 -0.86 -13.57 8.33
N TRP A 201 -1.70 -14.53 7.97
CA TRP A 201 -3.04 -14.30 7.38
C TRP A 201 -3.99 -13.53 8.30
N MET A 202 -3.69 -13.43 9.60
CA MET A 202 -4.52 -12.66 10.55
C MET A 202 -4.34 -11.16 10.40
N PHE A 203 -3.22 -10.69 9.82
CA PHE A 203 -2.87 -9.28 9.77
C PHE A 203 -3.38 -8.57 8.51
N SER A 204 -3.47 -7.25 8.61
CA SER A 204 -4.08 -6.36 7.61
C SER A 204 -3.31 -6.33 6.29
N ASP A 205 -2.00 -6.54 6.33
CA ASP A 205 -1.08 -6.59 5.19
C ASP A 205 -0.82 -8.01 4.70
N SER A 206 -1.66 -8.97 5.09
CA SER A 206 -1.54 -10.36 4.64
C SER A 206 -1.55 -10.48 3.11
N SER A 207 -2.31 -9.63 2.41
CA SER A 207 -2.40 -9.57 0.95
C SER A 207 -1.15 -9.04 0.24
N TRP A 208 -0.18 -8.47 0.96
CA TRP A 208 1.07 -7.97 0.36
C TRP A 208 2.08 -9.08 0.04
N TYR A 209 1.76 -10.31 0.44
CA TYR A 209 2.66 -11.46 0.38
C TYR A 209 1.90 -12.68 -0.16
N PRO A 210 2.61 -13.74 -0.57
CA PRO A 210 1.98 -14.95 -1.07
C PRO A 210 0.96 -15.52 -0.08
N GLU A 211 -0.19 -15.99 -0.57
CA GLU A 211 -1.24 -16.56 0.28
C GLU A 211 -0.86 -17.94 0.85
N GLU A 212 -1.34 -18.25 2.05
CA GLU A 212 -1.31 -19.62 2.58
C GLU A 212 -2.36 -20.50 1.89
N ILE A 213 -1.93 -21.68 1.44
CA ILE A 213 -2.80 -22.76 0.92
C ILE A 213 -3.51 -23.52 2.08
N GLN A 214 -3.15 -23.27 3.35
CA GLN A 214 -3.53 -24.13 4.49
C GLN A 214 -4.84 -23.76 5.24
N LYS A 215 -5.36 -24.76 5.98
CA LYS A 215 -6.62 -24.71 6.75
C LYS A 215 -6.54 -23.70 7.90
N ARG A 216 -7.25 -22.58 7.75
CA ARG A 216 -7.38 -21.52 8.77
C ARG A 216 -8.31 -21.96 9.90
N ASN A 217 -7.93 -21.72 11.15
CA ASN A 217 -8.85 -21.93 12.29
C ASN A 217 -10.04 -20.96 12.14
N LYS A 218 -11.27 -21.48 12.09
CA LYS A 218 -12.48 -20.68 11.81
C LYS A 218 -12.74 -19.57 12.84
N ILE A 219 -12.47 -19.82 14.12
CA ILE A 219 -12.68 -18.83 15.19
C ILE A 219 -11.66 -17.70 15.04
N LEU A 220 -10.38 -18.04 14.89
CA LEU A 220 -9.34 -17.03 14.69
C LEU A 220 -9.52 -16.29 13.36
N ALA A 221 -10.02 -16.96 12.32
CA ALA A 221 -10.37 -16.35 11.04
C ALA A 221 -11.44 -15.27 11.24
N PHE A 222 -12.56 -15.64 11.87
CA PHE A 222 -13.62 -14.71 12.22
C PHE A 222 -13.09 -13.52 13.04
N CYS A 223 -12.33 -13.77 14.11
CA CYS A 223 -11.78 -12.71 14.95
C CYS A 223 -10.79 -11.81 14.19
N SER A 224 -10.01 -12.36 13.24
CA SER A 224 -9.09 -11.55 12.41
C SER A 224 -9.84 -10.59 11.47
N TYR A 225 -11.03 -10.97 10.99
CA TYR A 225 -11.88 -10.10 10.18
C TYR A 225 -12.53 -8.98 11.01
N LEU A 226 -12.50 -9.07 12.34
CA LEU A 226 -12.89 -7.95 13.20
C LEU A 226 -11.82 -6.85 13.28
N ASN A 227 -10.65 -7.04 12.67
CA ASN A 227 -9.67 -5.97 12.59
C ASN A 227 -10.16 -4.89 11.59
N PRO A 228 -10.37 -3.63 12.01
CA PRO A 228 -10.89 -2.58 11.14
C PRO A 228 -9.92 -2.18 10.01
N TYR A 229 -8.64 -2.50 10.14
CA TYR A 229 -7.61 -2.17 9.14
C TYR A 229 -7.44 -3.24 8.06
N LYS A 230 -8.16 -4.37 8.17
CA LYS A 230 -8.10 -5.43 7.18
C LYS A 230 -9.03 -5.11 6.00
N GLU A 231 -8.59 -5.40 4.78
CA GLU A 231 -9.34 -5.06 3.55
C GLU A 231 -10.77 -5.66 3.54
N ASN A 232 -10.91 -6.89 4.03
CA ASN A 232 -12.20 -7.59 4.15
C ASN A 232 -12.72 -7.58 5.60
N SER A 233 -12.55 -6.46 6.30
CA SER A 233 -13.06 -6.32 7.66
C SER A 233 -14.58 -6.43 7.74
N ILE A 234 -15.07 -7.24 8.67
CA ILE A 234 -16.49 -7.31 9.06
C ILE A 234 -16.76 -6.50 10.34
N PHE A 235 -15.77 -5.75 10.85
CA PHE A 235 -15.85 -5.04 12.12
C PHE A 235 -17.08 -4.13 12.20
N GLY A 236 -17.35 -3.36 11.12
CA GLY A 236 -18.51 -2.48 11.06
C GLY A 236 -19.83 -3.26 11.23
N THR A 237 -20.05 -4.27 10.40
CA THR A 237 -21.25 -5.13 10.48
C THR A 237 -21.39 -5.80 11.84
N TYR A 238 -20.27 -6.28 12.40
CA TYR A 238 -20.23 -6.84 13.74
C TYR A 238 -20.75 -5.82 14.74
N VAL A 239 -20.12 -4.66 14.87
CA VAL A 239 -20.53 -3.63 15.85
C VAL A 239 -21.95 -3.09 15.61
N THR A 240 -22.42 -3.01 14.36
CA THR A 240 -23.76 -2.49 14.02
C THR A 240 -24.91 -3.40 14.48
N ILE A 241 -24.73 -4.72 14.51
CA ILE A 241 -25.84 -5.66 14.85
C ILE A 241 -26.28 -5.52 16.32
N PRO A 242 -25.40 -5.60 17.34
CA PRO A 242 -25.77 -5.35 18.73
C PRO A 242 -26.26 -3.93 18.96
N PHE A 243 -25.71 -2.98 18.21
CA PHE A 243 -26.11 -1.58 18.26
C PHE A 243 -27.59 -1.40 17.86
N LEU A 244 -28.00 -1.99 16.74
CA LEU A 244 -29.41 -1.96 16.30
C LEU A 244 -30.31 -2.73 17.27
N GLY A 245 -29.82 -3.84 17.83
CA GLY A 245 -30.52 -4.58 18.88
C GLY A 245 -30.72 -3.76 20.16
N MET A 246 -29.71 -3.00 20.58
CA MET A 246 -29.80 -2.11 21.74
C MET A 246 -30.74 -0.94 21.48
N LEU A 247 -30.69 -0.32 20.29
CA LEU A 247 -31.64 0.73 19.91
C LEU A 247 -33.08 0.22 19.88
N TYR A 248 -33.31 -0.95 19.29
CA TYR A 248 -34.63 -1.58 19.27
C TYR A 248 -35.12 -1.89 20.68
N PHE A 249 -34.25 -2.41 21.55
CA PHE A 249 -34.57 -2.66 22.95
C PHE A 249 -34.88 -1.38 23.73
N LEU A 250 -34.10 -0.30 23.54
CA LEU A 250 -34.37 0.99 24.16
C LEU A 250 -35.70 1.59 23.66
N TYR A 251 -35.95 1.50 22.36
CA TYR A 251 -37.21 1.95 21.75
C TYR A 251 -38.42 1.15 22.25
N SER A 252 -38.32 -0.18 22.33
CA SER A 252 -39.42 -1.03 22.80
C SER A 252 -39.75 -0.79 24.28
N ASN A 253 -38.72 -0.68 25.14
CA ASN A 253 -38.93 -0.35 26.55
C ASN A 253 -39.44 1.08 26.73
N TYR A 254 -38.92 2.04 25.96
CA TYR A 254 -39.41 3.43 25.96
C TYR A 254 -40.90 3.48 25.64
N HIS A 255 -41.37 2.76 24.61
CA HIS A 255 -42.77 2.79 24.18
C HIS A 255 -43.75 2.15 25.18
N GLU A 256 -43.30 1.16 25.96
CA GLU A 256 -44.13 0.50 26.98
C GLU A 256 -44.19 1.25 28.33
N THR A 257 -43.24 2.15 28.64
CA THR A 257 -43.08 2.73 30.00
C THR A 257 -43.20 4.27 30.10
N ILE A 258 -43.64 4.95 29.03
CA ILE A 258 -43.74 6.43 28.96
C ILE A 258 -44.50 7.06 30.13
N ALA A 259 -45.54 6.40 30.66
CA ALA A 259 -46.38 6.95 31.72
C ALA A 259 -45.74 6.92 33.13
N THR A 260 -44.66 6.15 33.34
CA THR A 260 -44.11 5.87 34.68
C THR A 260 -42.60 6.11 34.81
N MET A 261 -41.90 6.53 33.75
CA MET A 261 -40.46 6.76 33.80
C MET A 261 -40.09 8.08 34.52
N SER A 262 -39.14 8.00 35.44
CA SER A 262 -38.58 9.19 36.10
C SER A 262 -37.75 10.03 35.12
N VAL A 263 -37.72 11.35 35.35
CA VAL A 263 -36.94 12.33 34.57
C VAL A 263 -35.47 11.92 34.42
N GLN A 264 -34.90 11.28 35.45
CA GLN A 264 -33.52 10.80 35.48
C GLN A 264 -33.25 9.69 34.44
N ASN A 265 -34.19 8.77 34.25
CA ASN A 265 -34.05 7.69 33.26
C ASN A 265 -34.16 8.22 31.82
N THR A 266 -34.93 9.28 31.60
CA THR A 266 -35.02 9.97 30.31
C THR A 266 -33.69 10.63 29.95
N TYR A 267 -33.04 11.33 30.90
CA TYR A 267 -31.70 11.90 30.69
C TYR A 267 -30.65 10.83 30.42
N PHE A 268 -30.72 9.68 31.08
CA PHE A 268 -29.81 8.56 30.85
C PHE A 268 -29.92 8.01 29.42
N ILE A 269 -31.14 7.89 28.87
CA ILE A 269 -31.37 7.48 27.48
C ILE A 269 -30.80 8.51 26.50
N TYR A 270 -31.07 9.80 26.69
CA TYR A 270 -30.52 10.86 25.82
C TYR A 270 -29.00 10.95 25.88
N PHE A 271 -28.41 10.80 27.08
CA PHE A 271 -26.97 10.78 27.25
C PHE A 271 -26.32 9.54 26.60
N SER A 272 -26.98 8.39 26.71
CA SER A 272 -26.55 7.16 26.02
C SER A 272 -26.63 7.34 24.51
N LEU A 273 -27.70 7.94 23.96
CA LEU A 273 -27.84 8.27 22.54
C LEU A 273 -26.84 9.35 22.06
N LEU A 274 -26.42 10.27 22.93
CA LEU A 274 -25.40 11.28 22.62
C LEU A 274 -24.01 10.64 22.54
N ILE A 275 -23.65 9.81 23.51
CA ILE A 275 -22.42 9.00 23.45
C ILE A 275 -22.43 8.10 22.21
N LEU A 276 -23.61 7.54 21.87
CA LEU A 276 -23.85 6.74 20.68
C LEU A 276 -23.57 7.53 19.39
N ALA A 277 -24.08 8.75 19.27
CA ALA A 277 -23.85 9.62 18.13
C ALA A 277 -22.37 10.02 18.01
N ILE A 278 -21.67 10.26 19.14
CA ILE A 278 -20.24 10.57 19.17
C ILE A 278 -19.41 9.37 18.69
N LEU A 279 -19.76 8.15 19.12
CA LEU A 279 -19.08 6.92 18.70
C LEU A 279 -19.29 6.64 17.20
N ILE A 280 -20.50 6.83 16.67
CA ILE A 280 -20.79 6.70 15.22
C ILE A 280 -20.06 7.78 14.40
N PHE A 281 -20.15 9.04 14.82
CA PHE A 281 -19.51 10.16 14.11
C PHE A 281 -17.99 10.00 14.07
N ARG A 282 -17.37 9.55 15.17
CA ARG A 282 -15.94 9.21 15.22
C ARG A 282 -15.61 7.95 14.42
N PHE A 283 -16.49 6.94 14.39
CA PHE A 283 -16.31 5.72 13.59
C PHE A 283 -16.28 6.01 12.08
N SER A 284 -17.15 6.90 11.60
CA SER A 284 -17.14 7.38 10.21
C SER A 284 -15.88 8.18 9.83
N ILE A 285 -15.14 8.71 10.82
CA ILE A 285 -13.93 9.53 10.64
C ILE A 285 -12.63 8.71 10.87
N CYS A 286 -12.67 7.66 11.71
CA CYS A 286 -11.49 6.94 12.20
C CYS A 286 -11.25 5.56 11.55
N VAL A 287 -12.02 5.16 10.55
CA VAL A 287 -11.61 4.10 9.62
C VAL A 287 -10.78 4.76 8.51
N PRO A 288 -9.44 4.76 8.57
CA PRO A 288 -8.67 5.18 7.40
C PRO A 288 -8.98 4.19 6.27
N PRO A 289 -9.39 4.65 5.08
CA PRO A 289 -9.56 3.75 3.96
C PRO A 289 -8.19 3.12 3.65
N PRO A 290 -8.10 1.78 3.53
CA PRO A 290 -6.96 1.16 2.89
C PRO A 290 -7.09 1.53 1.41
N ASN A 291 -6.30 2.51 0.96
CA ASN A 291 -6.10 2.83 -0.45
C ASN A 291 -7.36 2.77 -1.35
N LYS A 292 -8.05 3.90 -1.47
CA LYS A 292 -8.52 4.42 -2.76
C LYS A 292 -9.04 5.84 -2.54
N SER A 293 -8.36 6.80 -3.17
CA SER A 293 -8.90 8.11 -3.60
C SER A 293 -10.04 8.72 -2.76
N TYR A 294 -9.77 9.15 -1.52
CA TYR A 294 -10.71 9.95 -0.71
C TYR A 294 -9.97 11.01 0.14
N VAL A 295 -8.96 11.65 -0.44
CA VAL A 295 -8.02 12.53 0.31
C VAL A 295 -8.55 13.96 0.52
N SER A 296 -9.57 14.44 -0.20
CA SER A 296 -9.91 15.86 -0.13
C SER A 296 -10.68 16.29 1.14
N HIS A 297 -11.56 15.47 1.71
CA HIS A 297 -12.44 15.90 2.82
C HIS A 297 -11.96 15.52 4.24
N ILE A 298 -11.13 14.48 4.39
CA ILE A 298 -10.66 14.01 5.71
C ILE A 298 -9.47 14.84 6.24
N SER A 299 -8.69 15.48 5.36
CA SER A 299 -7.49 16.24 5.74
C SER A 299 -7.78 17.44 6.65
N VAL A 300 -8.93 18.10 6.45
CA VAL A 300 -9.39 19.24 7.27
C VAL A 300 -9.80 18.77 8.67
N ILE A 301 -10.48 17.63 8.75
CA ILE A 301 -10.98 17.06 10.02
C ILE A 301 -9.84 16.46 10.84
N HIS A 302 -8.87 15.79 10.19
CA HIS A 302 -7.69 15.22 10.85
C HIS A 302 -6.80 16.31 11.47
N LYS A 303 -6.74 17.50 10.84
CA LYS A 303 -6.01 18.68 11.34
C LYS A 303 -6.63 19.27 12.61
N ILE A 304 -7.96 19.22 12.72
CA ILE A 304 -8.71 19.65 13.91
C ILE A 304 -8.46 18.69 15.09
N VAL A 305 -8.40 17.37 14.83
CA VAL A 305 -8.18 16.35 15.88
C VAL A 305 -6.73 16.33 16.37
N SER A 306 -5.75 16.51 15.49
CA SER A 306 -4.34 16.65 15.89
C SER A 306 -4.07 17.91 16.73
N GLY A 307 -4.95 18.91 16.67
CA GLY A 307 -4.90 20.09 17.54
C GLY A 307 -5.18 19.80 19.02
N PHE A 308 -5.75 18.63 19.36
CA PHE A 308 -6.06 18.23 20.73
C PHE A 308 -4.97 17.37 21.40
N GLY A 309 -3.87 17.04 20.70
CA GLY A 309 -2.65 16.47 21.31
C GLY A 309 -2.75 15.09 21.98
N MET A 310 -3.84 14.33 21.79
CA MET A 310 -3.98 13.00 22.40
C MET A 310 -3.59 11.88 21.42
N ASP A 311 -2.69 11.00 21.86
CA ASP A 311 -2.23 9.84 21.09
C ASP A 311 -3.34 8.78 20.97
N ALA A 312 -3.34 7.99 19.89
CA ALA A 312 -4.41 7.04 19.56
C ALA A 312 -4.65 5.99 20.68
N GLN A 313 -3.60 5.67 21.44
CA GLN A 313 -3.67 4.78 22.59
C GLN A 313 -4.38 5.42 23.79
N ALA A 314 -4.20 6.72 24.04
CA ALA A 314 -4.89 7.45 25.11
C ALA A 314 -6.39 7.60 24.81
N ILE A 315 -6.74 7.75 23.53
CA ILE A 315 -8.12 7.82 23.06
C ILE A 315 -8.82 6.46 23.22
N ASN A 316 -8.16 5.35 22.84
CA ASN A 316 -8.71 4.01 23.07
C ASN A 316 -8.88 3.71 24.56
N LEU A 317 -7.93 4.13 25.40
CA LEU A 317 -8.04 4.02 26.85
C LEU A 317 -9.23 4.83 27.39
N PHE A 318 -9.44 6.04 26.89
CA PHE A 318 -10.58 6.88 27.27
C PHE A 318 -11.92 6.27 26.84
N ILE A 319 -12.00 5.67 25.65
CA ILE A 319 -13.20 4.96 25.17
C ILE A 319 -13.47 3.73 26.04
N ILE A 320 -12.44 2.95 26.38
CA ILE A 320 -12.56 1.79 27.26
C ILE A 320 -13.02 2.22 28.66
N ILE A 321 -12.42 3.28 29.23
CA ILE A 321 -12.83 3.84 30.53
C ILE A 321 -14.28 4.34 30.47
N SER A 322 -14.68 5.00 29.38
CA SER A 322 -16.05 5.49 29.19
C SER A 322 -17.06 4.36 29.04
N LEU A 323 -16.71 3.28 28.33
CA LEU A 323 -17.52 2.07 28.22
C LEU A 323 -17.64 1.36 29.57
N ILE A 324 -16.53 1.20 30.29
CA ILE A 324 -16.51 0.63 31.64
C ILE A 324 -17.37 1.48 32.58
N TYR A 325 -17.24 2.82 32.52
CA TYR A 325 -18.04 3.73 33.33
C TYR A 325 -19.53 3.66 32.99
N LEU A 326 -19.89 3.55 31.71
CA LEU A 326 -21.28 3.40 31.27
C LEU A 326 -21.87 2.06 31.71
N ILE A 327 -21.06 0.99 31.65
CA ILE A 327 -21.40 -0.35 32.16
C ILE A 327 -21.58 -0.30 33.69
N ILE A 328 -20.64 0.28 34.44
CA ILE A 328 -20.70 0.40 35.91
C ILE A 328 -21.90 1.26 36.33
N SER A 329 -22.15 2.37 35.64
CA SER A 329 -23.29 3.26 35.93
C SER A 329 -24.63 2.59 35.63
N TYR A 330 -24.69 1.75 34.59
CA TYR A 330 -25.85 0.89 34.30
C TYR A 330 -26.07 -0.15 35.42
N PHE A 331 -25.01 -0.78 35.94
CA PHE A 331 -25.10 -1.76 37.03
C PHE A 331 -25.44 -1.12 38.40
N CYS A 332 -24.90 0.05 38.71
CA CYS A 332 -25.21 0.78 39.93
C CYS A 332 -26.61 1.42 39.90
N GLY A 333 -27.07 1.87 38.72
CA GLY A 333 -28.41 2.46 38.55
C GLY A 333 -29.55 1.44 38.63
N VAL A 334 -29.32 0.19 38.20
CA VAL A 334 -30.28 -0.91 38.33
C VAL A 334 -30.37 -1.43 39.79
N SER A 335 -29.43 -1.08 40.66
CA SER A 335 -29.44 -1.51 42.08
C SER A 335 -30.33 -0.65 43.00
N ILE A 336 -31.02 0.37 42.47
CA ILE A 336 -31.93 1.26 43.22
C ILE A 336 -33.40 1.08 42.77
N LEU A 337 -33.70 0.05 41.96
CA LEU A 337 -35.07 -0.31 41.58
C LEU A 337 -35.54 -1.58 42.26
#